data_AF-A0A7R9NSL9-F1
#
_entry.id   AF-A0A7R9NSL9-F1
#
_cell.length_a   1.000
_cell.length_b   1.000
_cell.length_c   1.000
_cell.angle_alpha   90.00
_cell.angle_beta   90.00
_cell.angle_gamma   90.00
#
_symmetry.space_group_name_H-M   'P 1'
#
loop_
_entity.id
_entity.type
_entity.pdbx_description
1 polymer ?
#
loop_
_entity_poly.entity_id
_entity_poly.type
_entity_poly.pdbx_seq_one_letter_code
_entity_poly.pdbx_strand_id
1 'polypeptide(L)'
;LQTQFATPNTANRGTTTRRGITWYETILDQPDPLPADVRPIEVKQVIRGLKKRKAPGYDRITPELAKLLPENLIQRITDLTNGVLTTQCYP
;
A
#
# COMPACT_ATOMS: atom_id res chain seq x y z
N LEU A 1 -48.98 -11.07 37.66
CA LEU A 1 -48.50 -10.10 36.66
C LEU A 1 -47.00 -10.32 36.47
N GLN A 2 -46.60 -11.11 35.46
CA GLN A 2 -45.20 -11.29 35.08
C GLN A 2 -44.94 -10.43 33.85
N THR A 3 -44.05 -9.44 33.97
CA THR A 3 -43.62 -8.62 32.83
C THR A 3 -42.35 -9.22 32.25
N GLN A 4 -42.45 -9.77 31.04
CA GLN A 4 -41.30 -10.20 30.24
C GLN A 4 -40.62 -8.96 29.64
N PHE A 5 -39.31 -8.84 29.79
CA PHE A 5 -38.51 -7.86 29.05
C PHE A 5 -38.04 -8.50 27.74
N ALA A 6 -38.56 -8.00 26.62
CA ALA A 6 -38.12 -8.38 25.27
C ALA A 6 -36.74 -7.78 24.98
N THR A 7 -35.83 -8.57 24.40
CA THR A 7 -34.55 -8.09 23.87
C THR A 7 -34.76 -7.32 22.57
N PRO A 8 -34.28 -6.07 22.44
CA PRO A 8 -34.32 -5.39 21.15
C PRO A 8 -33.25 -5.99 20.22
N ASN A 9 -33.71 -6.58 19.13
CA ASN A 9 -32.93 -6.90 17.95
C ASN A 9 -32.10 -5.68 17.55
N THR A 10 -30.79 -5.75 17.73
CA THR A 10 -29.86 -4.73 17.23
C THR A 10 -29.49 -5.09 15.79
N ALA A 11 -30.51 -5.16 14.92
CA ALA A 11 -30.33 -4.93 13.50
C ALA A 11 -30.29 -3.42 13.28
N ASN A 12 -29.41 -2.95 12.38
CA ASN A 12 -29.13 -1.54 12.05
C ASN A 12 -27.97 -0.90 12.83
N ARG A 13 -26.75 -1.44 12.65
CA ARG A 13 -25.54 -0.60 12.75
C ARG A 13 -25.26 -0.02 11.37
N GLY A 14 -25.33 1.30 11.30
CA GLY A 14 -25.30 2.08 10.07
C GLY A 14 -24.14 1.75 9.13
N THR A 15 -24.46 1.89 7.86
CA THR A 15 -23.56 2.02 6.71
C THR A 15 -22.55 3.15 6.95
N THR A 16 -21.44 2.85 7.60
CA THR A 16 -20.26 3.72 7.60
C THR A 16 -19.18 3.05 6.78
N THR A 17 -19.11 3.49 5.53
CA THR A 17 -18.06 3.29 4.54
C THR A 17 -16.66 3.20 5.16
N ARG A 18 -16.20 2.00 5.52
CA ARG A 18 -14.78 1.68 5.72
C ARG A 18 -14.12 1.44 4.36
N ARG A 19 -13.94 2.48 3.56
CA ARG A 19 -13.16 2.44 2.30
C ARG A 19 -11.67 2.74 2.50
N GLY A 20 -11.15 2.60 3.72
CA GLY A 20 -9.80 3.07 4.06
C GLY A 20 -8.74 1.99 4.30
N ILE A 21 -9.13 0.72 4.45
CA ILE A 21 -8.24 -0.29 5.05
C ILE A 21 -8.00 -1.50 4.13
N THR A 22 -8.77 -1.68 3.06
CA THR A 22 -8.79 -2.97 2.34
C THR A 22 -7.84 -3.10 1.15
N TRP A 23 -7.09 -2.08 0.73
CA TRP A 23 -6.23 -2.24 -0.45
C TRP A 23 -5.00 -3.12 -0.17
N TYR A 24 -4.44 -3.07 1.04
CA TYR A 24 -3.28 -3.91 1.38
C TYR A 24 -3.71 -5.35 1.74
N GLU A 25 -4.83 -5.52 2.45
CA GLU A 25 -5.32 -6.85 2.86
C GLU A 25 -5.77 -7.70 1.66
N THR A 26 -6.30 -7.07 0.61
CA THR A 26 -6.73 -7.78 -0.62
C THR A 26 -5.55 -8.25 -1.47
N ILE A 27 -4.38 -7.60 -1.38
CA ILE A 27 -3.18 -7.96 -2.15
C ILE A 27 -2.42 -9.14 -1.50
N LEU A 28 -2.60 -9.37 -0.20
CA LEU A 28 -1.89 -10.41 0.54
C LEU A 28 -2.55 -11.81 0.45
N ASP A 29 -3.82 -11.89 0.03
CA ASP A 29 -4.63 -13.11 0.10
C ASP A 29 -4.87 -13.75 -1.29
N GLN A 30 -4.16 -13.30 -2.32
CA GLN A 30 -4.08 -13.97 -3.61
C GLN A 30 -2.68 -14.58 -3.73
N PRO A 31 -2.53 -15.85 -4.14
CA PRO A 31 -1.25 -16.34 -4.64
C PRO A 31 -1.04 -15.71 -6.02
N ASP A 32 -0.84 -14.40 -6.05
CA ASP A 32 -0.44 -13.70 -7.27
C ASP A 32 0.88 -14.34 -7.71
N PRO A 33 1.05 -14.62 -9.02
CA PRO A 33 2.35 -15.01 -9.53
C PRO A 33 3.35 -13.97 -9.02
N LEU A 34 4.45 -14.44 -8.43
CA LEU A 34 5.52 -13.58 -7.91
C LEU A 34 5.69 -12.41 -8.86
N PRO A 35 5.55 -11.15 -8.38
CA PRO A 35 5.58 -10.00 -9.26
C PRO A 35 6.87 -10.07 -10.07
N ALA A 36 6.74 -9.97 -11.40
CA ALA A 36 7.90 -9.96 -12.28
C ALA A 36 8.91 -8.94 -11.74
N ASP A 37 10.19 -9.35 -11.65
CA ASP A 37 11.25 -8.52 -11.08
C ASP A 37 11.18 -7.12 -11.68
N VAL A 38 10.93 -6.13 -10.82
CA VAL A 38 10.80 -4.74 -11.24
C VAL A 38 12.18 -4.26 -11.66
N ARG A 39 12.31 -3.65 -12.85
CA ARG A 39 13.61 -3.17 -13.32
C ARG A 39 13.85 -1.74 -12.82
N PRO A 40 15.08 -1.40 -12.38
CA PRO A 40 15.42 -0.06 -11.92
C PRO A 40 15.11 1.06 -12.93
N ILE A 41 15.19 0.74 -14.24
CA ILE A 41 14.85 1.68 -15.32
C ILE A 41 13.36 2.04 -15.33
N GLU A 42 12.48 1.10 -15.00
CA GLU A 42 11.04 1.32 -14.92
C GLU A 42 10.72 2.20 -13.71
N VAL A 43 11.35 1.92 -12.57
CA VAL A 43 11.25 2.75 -11.36
C VAL A 43 11.68 4.19 -11.65
N LYS A 44 12.80 4.37 -12.34
CA LYS A 44 13.30 5.69 -12.76
C LYS A 44 12.31 6.42 -13.67
N GLN A 45 11.68 5.73 -14.61
CA GLN A 45 10.65 6.30 -15.49
C GLN A 45 9.41 6.74 -14.69
N VAL A 46 8.95 5.91 -13.75
CA VAL A 46 7.83 6.23 -12.86
C VAL A 46 8.14 7.47 -12.01
N ILE A 47 9.33 7.54 -11.39
CA ILE A 47 9.77 8.69 -10.59
C ILE A 47 9.77 9.97 -11.43
N ARG A 48 10.27 9.92 -12.67
CA ARG A 48 10.27 11.07 -13.59
C ARG A 48 8.85 11.56 -13.91
N GLY A 49 7.91 10.63 -14.05
CA GLY A 49 6.49 10.90 -14.30
C GLY A 49 5.69 11.44 -13.11
N LEU A 50 6.27 11.53 -11.91
CA LEU A 50 5.56 12.02 -10.74
C LEU A 50 5.10 13.48 -10.90
N LYS A 51 3.82 13.73 -10.61
CA LYS A 51 3.24 15.08 -10.59
C LYS A 51 3.77 15.86 -9.39
N LYS A 52 4.18 17.10 -9.64
CA LYS A 52 4.77 18.02 -8.65
C LYS A 52 3.88 18.28 -7.43
N ARG A 53 2.56 18.29 -7.60
CA ARG A 53 1.60 18.77 -6.58
C ARG A 53 1.13 17.69 -5.60
N LYS A 54 1.82 16.54 -5.52
CA LYS A 54 1.49 15.51 -4.52
C LYS A 54 2.13 15.88 -3.19
N ALA A 55 1.35 15.83 -2.12
CA ALA A 55 1.86 15.98 -0.76
C ALA A 55 2.89 14.86 -0.47
N PRO A 56 3.96 15.15 0.30
CA PRO A 56 4.91 14.14 0.70
C PRO A 56 4.26 13.06 1.59
N GLY A 57 4.80 11.84 1.53
CA GLY A 57 4.39 10.75 2.39
C GLY A 57 4.94 10.87 3.81
N TYR A 58 4.81 9.80 4.60
CA TYR A 58 5.34 9.72 5.96
C TYR A 58 6.88 9.90 6.00
N ASP A 59 7.56 9.42 4.95
CA ASP A 59 9.00 9.58 4.72
C ASP A 59 9.43 11.02 4.40
N ARG A 60 8.48 11.94 4.23
CA ARG A 60 8.68 13.33 3.82
C ARG A 60 9.37 13.50 2.47
N ILE A 61 9.46 12.46 1.63
CA ILE A 61 10.07 12.52 0.31
C ILE A 61 9.06 13.14 -0.66
N THR A 62 9.38 14.33 -1.18
CA THR A 62 8.54 14.97 -2.20
C THR A 62 8.83 14.40 -3.60
N PRO A 63 7.89 14.53 -4.55
CA PRO A 63 8.13 14.16 -5.96
C PRO A 63 9.39 14.80 -6.56
N GLU A 64 9.74 16.02 -6.16
CA GLU A 64 10.93 16.72 -6.61
C GLU A 64 12.20 16.11 -6.03
N LEU A 65 12.19 15.77 -4.74
CA LEU A 65 13.32 15.11 -4.09
C LEU A 65 13.54 13.70 -4.67
N ALA A 66 12.47 12.96 -4.92
CA ALA A 66 12.53 11.64 -5.56
C ALA A 66 13.21 11.70 -6.93
N LYS A 67 12.97 12.75 -7.71
CA LYS A 67 13.61 12.95 -9.04
C LYS A 67 15.10 13.26 -8.96
N LEU A 68 15.60 13.69 -7.80
CA LEU A 68 17.01 13.97 -7.55
C LEU A 68 17.77 12.76 -6.97
N LEU A 69 17.11 11.61 -6.79
CA LEU A 69 17.75 10.44 -6.23
C LEU A 69 18.88 9.93 -7.14
N PRO A 70 20.05 9.59 -6.58
CA PRO A 70 21.14 8.94 -7.31
C PRO A 70 20.69 7.60 -7.93
N GLU A 71 21.21 7.27 -9.11
CA GLU A 71 20.82 6.05 -9.83
C GLU A 71 21.15 4.77 -9.05
N ASN A 72 22.30 4.75 -8.36
CA ASN A 72 22.71 3.65 -7.50
C ASN A 72 21.77 3.44 -6.31
N LEU A 73 21.10 4.49 -5.82
CA LEU A 73 20.10 4.36 -4.77
C LEU A 73 18.80 3.75 -5.32
N ILE A 74 18.35 4.20 -6.50
CA ILE A 74 17.19 3.61 -7.19
C ILE A 74 17.43 2.11 -7.43
N GLN A 75 18.63 1.73 -7.89
CA GLN A 75 19.04 0.34 -8.06
C GLN A 75 18.90 -0.45 -6.75
N ARG A 76 19.55 0.00 -5.67
CA ARG A 76 19.55 -0.71 -4.37
C ARG A 76 18.16 -0.88 -3.79
N ILE A 77 17.32 0.16 -3.86
CA ILE A 77 15.94 0.08 -3.36
C ILE A 77 15.14 -0.92 -4.21
N THR A 78 15.32 -0.90 -5.53
CA THR A 78 14.64 -1.86 -6.43
C THR A 78 15.04 -3.29 -6.09
N ASP A 79 16.34 -3.56 -5.95
CA ASP A 79 16.86 -4.89 -5.62
C ASP A 79 16.37 -5.36 -4.25
N LEU A 80 16.35 -4.46 -3.25
CA LEU A 80 15.82 -4.75 -1.92
C LEU A 80 14.33 -5.09 -1.97
N THR A 81 13.53 -4.29 -2.68
CA THR A 81 12.09 -4.52 -2.82
C THR A 81 11.81 -5.83 -3.55
N ASN A 82 12.50 -6.12 -4.65
CA ASN A 82 12.38 -7.39 -5.35
C ASN A 82 12.79 -8.56 -4.44
N GLY A 83 13.89 -8.43 -3.68
CA GLY A 83 14.32 -9.43 -2.71
C GLY A 83 13.27 -9.72 -1.63
N VAL A 84 12.62 -8.68 -1.08
CA VAL A 84 11.54 -8.84 -0.09
C VAL A 84 10.31 -9.50 -0.71
N LEU A 85 9.89 -9.06 -1.91
CA LEU A 85 8.70 -9.61 -2.58
C LEU A 85 8.90 -11.06 -3.02
N THR A 86 10.11 -11.43 -3.45
CA THR A 86 10.45 -12.80 -3.85
C THR A 86 10.57 -13.75 -2.67
N THR A 87 11.12 -13.28 -1.55
CA THR A 87 11.32 -14.12 -0.35
C THR A 87 10.06 -14.22 0.53
N GLN A 88 9.05 -13.39 0.31
CA GLN A 88 7.84 -13.25 1.16
C GLN A 88 8.15 -13.05 2.65
N CYS A 89 9.38 -12.66 2.98
CA CYS A 89 9.83 -12.43 4.34
C CYS A 89 9.78 -10.93 4.60
N TYR A 90 8.73 -10.50 5.30
CA TYR A 90 8.60 -9.15 5.81
C TYR A 90 8.61 -9.22 7.35
N PRO A 91 9.39 -8.37 8.07
CA PRO A 91 9.41 -8.34 9.53
C PRO A 91 8.08 -7.92 10.16
#